data_AF-A0A6H1ZKX2-F1
#
_entry.id   AF-A0A6H1ZKX2-F1
#
_cell.length_a   1.000
_cell.length_b   1.000
_cell.length_c   1.000
_cell.angle_alpha   90.00
_cell.angle_beta   90.00
_cell.angle_gamma   90.00
#
_symmetry.space_group_name_H-M   'P 1'
#
loop_
_entity.id
_entity.type
_entity.pdbx_description
1 polymer ?
#
loop_
_entity_poly.entity_id
_entity_poly.type
_entity_poly.pdbx_seq_one_letter_code
_entity_poly.pdbx_strand_id
1 'polypeptide(L)'
;MKKKMPKPISVPPSLKEVLSSGEEADVEITEVRVVRDQWTPIGTVALGLGLTVVYKDDEYGQLFSIDKEVLSGSVGRILVQAEVEEINDKNAEEEAEKIVGMKVKVKCRGEKLYWYPEK
;
A
#
# COMPACT_ATOMS: atom_id res chain seq x y z
N MET A 1 -33.71 -0.52 -15.22
CA MET A 1 -32.93 0.37 -14.32
C MET A 1 -31.55 0.59 -14.94
N LYS A 2 -31.17 1.82 -15.30
CA LYS A 2 -29.81 2.09 -15.80
C LYS A 2 -28.85 1.98 -14.60
N LYS A 3 -27.98 0.97 -14.58
CA LYS A 3 -26.89 0.89 -13.59
C LYS A 3 -26.06 2.16 -13.74
N LYS A 4 -26.01 3.02 -12.71
CA LYS A 4 -25.04 4.11 -12.66
C LYS A 4 -23.66 3.46 -12.76
N MET A 5 -22.89 3.83 -13.77
CA MET A 5 -21.50 3.41 -13.83
C MET A 5 -20.81 3.92 -12.56
N PRO A 6 -20.03 3.09 -11.85
CA PRO A 6 -19.22 3.58 -10.74
C PRO A 6 -18.35 4.72 -11.26
N LYS A 7 -18.28 5.81 -10.50
CA LYS A 7 -17.39 6.92 -10.83
C LYS A 7 -15.96 6.37 -10.91
N PRO A 8 -15.15 6.77 -11.90
CA PRO A 8 -13.74 6.41 -11.92
C PRO A 8 -13.10 6.86 -10.61
N ILE A 9 -12.41 5.93 -9.96
CA ILE A 9 -11.73 6.18 -8.70
C ILE A 9 -10.44 6.92 -9.05
N SER A 10 -10.24 8.11 -8.48
CA SER A 10 -8.96 8.80 -8.55
C SER A 10 -7.95 8.00 -7.73
N VAL A 11 -6.88 7.55 -8.37
CA VAL A 11 -5.74 6.91 -7.70
C VAL A 11 -4.68 7.99 -7.54
N PRO A 12 -4.26 8.33 -6.31
CA PRO A 12 -3.19 9.30 -6.10
C PRO A 12 -1.89 8.86 -6.80
N PRO A 13 -1.05 9.81 -7.25
CA PRO A 13 0.22 9.50 -7.91
C PRO A 13 1.18 8.77 -6.97
N SER A 14 2.18 8.08 -7.52
CA SER A 14 3.20 7.43 -6.68
C SER A 14 4.21 8.45 -6.14
N LEU A 15 4.71 8.25 -4.91
CA LEU A 15 5.85 9.00 -4.37
C LEU A 15 7.09 8.95 -5.28
N LYS A 16 7.19 7.96 -6.16
CA LYS A 16 8.28 7.85 -7.15
C LYS A 16 8.31 9.03 -8.12
N GLU A 17 7.19 9.72 -8.31
CA GLU A 17 7.12 10.91 -9.17
C GLU A 17 7.82 12.13 -8.56
N VAL A 18 8.01 12.13 -7.23
CA VAL A 18 8.57 13.27 -6.49
C VAL A 18 9.86 12.95 -5.73
N LEU A 19 10.18 11.66 -5.53
CA LEU A 19 11.42 11.22 -4.88
C LEU A 19 12.47 10.77 -5.89
N SER A 20 13.62 11.42 -5.85
CA SER A 20 14.82 11.05 -6.60
C SER A 20 15.61 9.93 -5.89
N SER A 21 16.41 9.19 -6.64
CA SER A 21 17.26 8.13 -6.08
C SER A 21 18.19 8.68 -4.99
N GLY A 22 18.15 8.08 -3.80
CA GLY A 22 18.90 8.51 -2.63
C GLY A 22 18.07 9.35 -1.64
N GLU A 23 16.91 9.85 -2.06
CA GLU A 23 16.01 10.60 -1.18
C GLU A 23 15.16 9.69 -0.29
N GLU A 24 14.71 10.27 0.82
CA GLU A 24 13.76 9.65 1.74
C GLU A 24 12.64 10.62 2.13
N ALA A 25 11.49 10.04 2.47
CA ALA A 25 10.32 10.74 2.96
C ALA A 25 9.75 10.02 4.17
N ASP A 26 9.44 10.77 5.21
CA ASP A 26 8.60 10.29 6.31
C ASP A 26 7.16 10.65 5.97
N VAL A 27 6.29 9.64 5.94
CA VAL A 27 4.89 9.77 5.54
C VAL A 27 3.99 9.03 6.51
N GLU A 28 2.72 9.42 6.55
CA GLU A 28 1.69 8.76 7.35
C GLU A 28 0.70 8.07 6.42
N ILE A 29 0.32 6.83 6.75
CA ILE A 29 -0.72 6.08 6.04
C ILE A 29 -2.08 6.63 6.44
N THR A 30 -2.77 7.28 5.50
CA THR A 30 -4.07 7.93 5.78
C THR A 30 -5.26 7.09 5.32
N GLU A 31 -5.06 6.19 4.36
CA GLU A 31 -6.10 5.28 3.89
C GLU A 31 -5.47 3.97 3.42
N VAL A 32 -6.17 2.86 3.65
CA VAL A 32 -5.84 1.56 3.03
C VAL A 32 -7.06 1.01 2.32
N ARG A 33 -6.86 0.50 1.11
CA ARG A 33 -7.89 -0.18 0.32
C ARG A 33 -7.46 -1.59 0.01
N VAL A 34 -8.33 -2.55 0.33
CA VAL A 34 -8.19 -3.93 -0.11
C VAL A 34 -8.60 -4.03 -1.58
N VAL A 35 -7.68 -4.50 -2.41
CA VAL A 35 -7.91 -4.79 -3.82
C VAL A 35 -7.97 -6.30 -3.97
N ARG A 36 -9.19 -6.82 -4.07
CA ARG A 36 -9.42 -8.23 -4.38
C ARG A 36 -9.14 -8.47 -5.85
N ASP A 37 -8.65 -9.66 -6.13
CA ASP A 37 -8.32 -10.13 -7.47
C ASP A 37 -7.34 -9.24 -8.26
N GLN A 38 -6.29 -8.73 -7.60
CA GLN A 38 -5.25 -7.96 -8.27
C GLN A 38 -4.51 -8.82 -9.29
N TRP A 39 -4.59 -8.45 -10.57
CA TRP A 39 -3.80 -9.08 -11.63
C TRP A 39 -2.33 -8.70 -11.51
N THR A 40 -1.45 -9.69 -11.35
CA THR A 40 0.00 -9.49 -11.26
C THR A 40 0.66 -9.58 -12.64
N PRO A 41 1.85 -8.98 -12.84
CA PRO A 41 2.59 -9.08 -14.09
C PRO A 41 2.98 -10.51 -14.48
N ILE A 42 3.01 -11.44 -13.52
CA ILE A 42 3.32 -12.86 -13.75
C ILE A 42 2.07 -13.69 -14.11
N GLY A 43 0.92 -13.04 -14.32
CA GLY A 43 -0.31 -13.70 -14.77
C GLY A 43 -1.07 -14.43 -13.67
N THR A 44 -0.87 -14.04 -12.41
CA THR A 44 -1.59 -14.59 -11.26
C THR A 44 -2.50 -13.54 -10.64
N VAL A 45 -3.44 -14.01 -9.83
CA VAL A 45 -4.35 -13.16 -9.06
C VAL A 45 -3.89 -13.14 -7.61
N ALA A 46 -3.69 -11.96 -7.05
CA ALA A 46 -3.24 -11.75 -5.68
C ALA A 46 -4.21 -10.86 -4.89
N LEU A 47 -4.14 -10.94 -3.57
CA LEU A 47 -4.72 -9.91 -2.71
C LEU A 47 -3.81 -8.68 -2.80
N GLY A 48 -4.38 -7.50 -3.01
CA GLY A 48 -3.64 -6.24 -3.06
C GLY A 48 -4.01 -5.31 -1.92
N LEU A 49 -3.05 -4.51 -1.46
CA LEU A 49 -3.28 -3.37 -0.55
C LEU A 49 -2.84 -2.09 -1.25
N GLY A 50 -3.80 -1.20 -1.51
CA GLY A 50 -3.55 0.16 -1.96
C GLY A 50 -3.41 1.07 -0.75
N LEU A 51 -2.23 1.64 -0.54
CA LEU A 51 -1.96 2.58 0.54
C LEU A 51 -2.03 4.01 -0.02
N THR A 52 -2.74 4.90 0.66
CA THR A 52 -2.65 6.34 0.48
C THR A 52 -1.85 6.94 1.62
N VAL A 53 -0.95 7.86 1.29
CA VAL A 53 -0.14 8.58 2.26
C VAL A 53 -0.11 10.07 1.98
N VAL A 54 0.19 10.87 3.00
CA VAL A 54 0.41 12.32 2.85
C VAL A 54 1.89 12.65 2.93
N TYR A 55 2.38 13.44 1.97
CA TYR A 55 3.73 14.00 1.95
C TYR A 55 3.70 15.45 1.45
N LYS A 56 4.22 16.39 2.23
CA LYS A 56 4.22 17.83 1.89
C LYS A 56 2.83 18.35 1.48
N ASP A 57 1.80 17.99 2.26
CA ASP A 57 0.40 18.38 2.05
C ASP A 57 -0.28 17.79 0.80
N ASP A 58 0.40 16.94 0.03
CA ASP A 58 -0.15 16.23 -1.12
C ASP A 58 -0.36 14.73 -0.81
N GLU A 59 -1.36 14.13 -1.46
CA GLU A 59 -1.67 12.70 -1.35
C GLU A 59 -0.94 11.87 -2.42
N TYR A 60 -0.39 10.73 -2.00
CA TYR A 60 0.29 9.78 -2.86
C TYR A 60 -0.19 8.36 -2.60
N GLY A 61 -0.13 7.51 -3.63
CA GLY A 61 -0.69 6.17 -3.64
C GLY A 61 0.34 5.12 -4.03
N GLN A 62 0.28 3.95 -3.39
CA GLN A 62 1.05 2.79 -3.81
C GLN A 62 0.23 1.52 -3.64
N LEU A 63 0.13 0.74 -4.73
CA LEU A 63 -0.44 -0.60 -4.69
C LEU A 63 0.65 -1.62 -4.40
N PHE A 64 0.40 -2.49 -3.43
CA PHE A 64 1.23 -3.64 -3.10
C PHE A 64 0.44 -4.92 -3.33
N SER A 65 1.12 -5.93 -3.86
CA SER A 65 0.59 -7.30 -3.86
C SER A 65 1.01 -8.01 -2.58
N ILE A 66 0.06 -8.69 -1.97
CA ILE A 66 0.26 -9.55 -0.82
C ILE A 66 0.37 -11.00 -1.32
N ASP A 67 1.44 -11.66 -0.92
CA ASP A 67 1.55 -13.10 -1.05
C ASP A 67 0.71 -13.75 0.06
N LYS A 68 -0.19 -14.66 -0.32
CA LYS A 68 -1.10 -15.33 0.63
C LYS A 68 -0.35 -16.29 1.58
N GLU A 69 0.86 -16.71 1.22
CA GLU A 69 1.64 -17.67 2.01
C GLU A 69 2.61 -16.98 2.98
N VAL A 70 3.09 -15.76 2.66
CA VAL A 70 4.14 -15.09 3.43
C VAL A 70 3.97 -13.57 3.46
N LEU A 71 3.91 -13.00 4.66
CA LEU A 71 4.03 -11.55 4.88
C LEU A 71 5.47 -11.09 4.64
N SER A 72 5.74 -10.59 3.43
CA SER A 72 7.08 -10.17 3.02
C SER A 72 7.09 -8.81 2.32
N GLY A 73 8.29 -8.32 2.02
CA GLY A 73 8.48 -7.05 1.32
C GLY A 73 8.12 -5.83 2.15
N SER A 74 7.85 -4.72 1.47
CA SER A 74 7.54 -3.41 2.08
C SER A 74 6.27 -3.45 2.93
N VAL A 75 5.16 -3.89 2.34
CA VAL A 75 3.86 -3.94 3.04
C VAL A 75 3.82 -5.01 4.14
N GLY A 76 4.46 -6.17 3.92
CA GLY A 76 4.52 -7.23 4.93
C GLY A 76 5.22 -6.77 6.22
N ARG A 77 6.30 -5.98 6.12
CA ARG A 77 6.96 -5.41 7.30
C ARG A 77 6.06 -4.44 8.07
N ILE A 78 5.26 -3.65 7.37
CA ILE A 78 4.32 -2.70 7.99
C ILE A 78 3.22 -3.48 8.73
N LEU A 79 2.64 -4.49 8.08
CA LEU A 79 1.63 -5.36 8.67
C LEU A 79 2.14 -6.07 9.93
N VAL A 80 3.33 -6.68 9.88
CA VAL A 80 3.94 -7.36 11.04
C VAL A 80 4.19 -6.38 12.20
N GLN A 81 4.60 -5.14 11.91
CA GLN A 81 4.77 -4.12 12.94
C GLN A 81 3.43 -3.74 13.60
N ALA A 82 2.31 -3.81 12.87
CA ALA A 82 0.96 -3.65 13.40
C ALA A 82 0.38 -4.93 14.02
N GLU A 83 1.24 -5.90 14.35
CA GLU A 83 0.87 -7.18 14.99
C GLU A 83 -0.08 -8.05 14.11
N VAL A 84 -0.03 -7.87 12.79
CA VAL A 84 -0.73 -8.72 11.84
C VAL A 84 0.12 -9.95 11.54
N GLU A 85 -0.35 -11.13 11.95
CA GLU A 85 0.34 -12.41 11.70
C GLU A 85 -0.12 -13.07 10.38
N GLU A 86 -1.39 -12.90 10.01
CA GLU A 86 -1.98 -13.47 8.80
C GLU A 86 -2.99 -12.49 8.19
N ILE A 87 -2.97 -12.37 6.86
CA ILE A 87 -3.97 -11.63 6.10
C ILE A 87 -4.47 -12.48 4.92
N ASN A 88 -5.78 -12.58 4.78
CA ASN A 88 -6.44 -13.35 3.74
C ASN A 88 -7.77 -12.69 3.35
N ASP A 89 -8.46 -13.27 2.37
CA ASP A 89 -9.70 -12.71 1.85
C ASP A 89 -10.82 -12.51 2.90
N LYS A 90 -10.76 -13.15 4.07
CA LYS A 90 -11.81 -13.02 5.10
C LYS A 90 -11.55 -11.88 6.08
N ASN A 91 -10.28 -11.62 6.40
CA ASN A 91 -9.89 -10.62 7.39
C ASN A 91 -9.13 -9.42 6.79
N ALA A 92 -8.92 -9.40 5.46
CA ALA A 92 -8.10 -8.39 4.79
C ALA A 92 -8.48 -6.96 5.17
N GLU A 93 -9.77 -6.63 5.20
CA GLU A 93 -10.23 -5.28 5.54
C GLU A 93 -9.92 -4.91 6.99
N GLU A 94 -10.14 -5.82 7.94
CA GLU A 94 -9.89 -5.58 9.37
C GLU A 94 -8.39 -5.45 9.66
N GLU A 95 -7.57 -6.34 9.11
CA GLU A 95 -6.12 -6.33 9.31
C GLU A 95 -5.46 -5.14 8.60
N ALA A 96 -5.95 -4.76 7.42
CA ALA A 96 -5.46 -3.60 6.69
C ALA A 96 -5.78 -2.27 7.39
N GLU A 97 -6.88 -2.18 8.13
CA GLU A 97 -7.23 -0.96 8.87
C GLU A 97 -6.25 -0.68 10.03
N LYS A 98 -5.61 -1.73 10.58
CA LYS A 98 -4.66 -1.60 11.70
C LYS A 98 -3.41 -0.78 11.35
N ILE A 99 -3.07 -0.65 10.07
CA ILE A 99 -1.90 0.13 9.63
C ILE A 99 -2.23 1.60 9.30
N VAL A 100 -3.51 2.00 9.35
CA VAL A 100 -3.91 3.41 9.18
C VAL A 100 -3.40 4.23 10.38
N GLY A 101 -2.84 5.41 10.10
CA GLY A 101 -2.18 6.28 11.07
C GLY A 101 -0.73 5.90 11.38
N MET A 102 -0.21 4.79 10.82
CA MET A 102 1.19 4.44 11.01
C MET A 102 2.10 5.38 10.23
N LYS A 103 3.21 5.76 10.88
CA LYS A 103 4.32 6.48 10.23
C LYS A 103 5.27 5.49 9.58
N VAL A 104 5.63 5.79 8.34
CA VAL A 104 6.51 4.95 7.54
C VAL A 104 7.55 5.81 6.84
N LYS A 105 8.79 5.34 6.84
CA LYS A 105 9.88 5.94 6.09
C LYS A 105 9.97 5.28 4.72
N VAL A 106 9.89 6.08 3.67
CA VAL A 106 10.00 5.64 2.27
C VAL A 106 11.34 6.10 1.72
N LYS A 107 12.15 5.16 1.23
CA LYS A 107 13.44 5.46 0.59
C LYS A 107 13.40 5.11 -0.89
N CYS A 108 13.83 6.04 -1.73
CA CYS A 108 13.99 5.80 -3.17
C CYS A 108 15.41 5.28 -3.44
N ARG A 109 15.53 4.08 -4.00
CA ARG A 109 16.82 3.50 -4.45
C ARG A 109 16.73 3.14 -5.92
N GLY A 110 17.31 3.97 -6.78
CA GLY A 110 17.14 3.88 -8.23
C GLY A 110 15.68 4.10 -8.60
N GLU A 111 15.06 3.10 -9.22
CA GLU A 111 13.67 3.17 -9.69
C GLU A 111 12.64 2.57 -8.72
N LYS A 112 13.06 2.20 -7.51
CA LYS A 112 12.24 1.45 -6.55
C LYS A 112 12.09 2.20 -5.23
N LEU A 113 10.88 2.14 -4.69
CA LEU A 113 10.56 2.63 -3.36
C LEU A 113 10.62 1.48 -2.34
N TYR A 114 11.31 1.70 -1.24
CA TYR A 114 11.42 0.78 -0.12
C TYR A 114 10.76 1.42 1.09
N TRP A 115 9.81 0.71 1.68
CA TRP A 115 9.03 1.21 2.81
C TRP A 115 9.46 0.49 4.08
N TYR A 116 9.62 1.27 5.14
CA TYR A 116 10.08 0.84 6.45
C TYR A 116 9.13 1.42 7.50
N PRO A 117 8.48 0.58 8.32
CA PRO A 117 7.69 1.10 9.43
C PRO A 117 8.62 1.81 10.42
N GLU A 118 8.17 2.95 10.95
CA GLU A 118 8.83 3.60 12.08
C GLU A 118 8.34 3.00 13.40
N LYS A 119 9.21 2.98 14.41
CA LYS A 119 8.90 2.44 15.74
C LYS A 119 8.13 3.44 16.59
#